data_AF-A0A848LL70-F1
#
_entry.id   AF-A0A848LL70-F1
#
_cell.length_a   1.000
_cell.length_b   1.000
_cell.length_c   1.000
_cell.angle_alpha   90.00
_cell.angle_beta   90.00
_cell.angle_gamma   90.00
#
_symmetry.space_group_name_H-M   'P 1'
#
loop_
_entity.id
_entity.type
_entity.pdbx_description
1 polymer ?
#
loop_
_entity_poly.entity_id
_entity_poly.type
_entity_poly.pdbx_seq_one_letter_code
_entity_poly.pdbx_strand_id
1 'polypeptide(L)'
;MPHPVSGETPMAGENEAVPQPRKLKKPVEEIRAELMADPDVKEQARMLQIDVADYVAKIIDYAQHPEKPPQLTITPDEELKAKYPGTPTVEELQTYLQDVIDGKVMLNRAQQLDGFEKDPDARFKSALASDQAHKGAPETRKGPSPTDLQADQKKSPPKGS
;
A
#
# COMPACT_ATOMS: atom_id res chain seq x y z
N MET A 1 9.19 22.02 48.21
CA MET A 1 8.59 22.55 46.97
C MET A 1 9.50 22.19 45.81
N PRO A 2 9.11 21.25 44.93
CA PRO A 2 9.87 20.91 43.74
C PRO A 2 9.38 21.73 42.53
N HIS A 3 10.31 22.19 41.70
CA HIS A 3 10.04 22.65 40.33
C HIS A 3 10.49 21.55 39.36
N PRO A 4 9.63 21.05 38.46
CA PRO A 4 10.03 20.12 37.41
C PRO A 4 10.51 20.84 36.14
N VAL A 5 11.48 20.21 35.48
CA VAL A 5 12.12 20.59 34.21
C VAL A 5 11.15 20.41 33.04
N SER A 6 11.20 21.36 32.11
CA SER A 6 10.42 21.47 30.89
C SER A 6 10.65 20.34 29.88
N GLY A 7 9.55 19.79 29.37
CA GLY A 7 9.26 19.72 27.93
C GLY A 7 9.99 18.67 27.08
N GLU A 8 9.50 17.44 27.09
CA GLU A 8 9.60 16.52 25.94
C GLU A 8 8.30 16.61 25.12
N THR A 9 8.42 17.02 23.86
CA THR A 9 7.39 16.95 22.82
C THR A 9 7.07 15.49 22.48
N PRO A 10 5.82 15.02 22.59
CA PRO A 10 5.42 13.76 21.95
C PRO A 10 5.20 14.01 20.45
N MET A 11 6.00 13.34 19.62
CA MET A 11 5.76 13.26 18.18
C MET A 11 4.53 12.37 17.93
N ALA A 12 3.37 13.01 17.77
CA ALA A 12 2.13 12.35 17.34
C ALA A 12 2.21 12.05 15.84
N GLY A 13 2.60 10.81 15.50
CA GLY A 13 2.32 10.17 14.22
C GLY A 13 1.06 9.31 14.34
N GLU A 14 -0.06 9.93 14.68
CA GLU A 14 -1.33 9.26 14.94
C GLU A 14 -2.01 8.90 13.62
N ASN A 15 -1.73 7.70 13.12
CA ASN A 15 -2.62 7.03 12.15
C ASN A 15 -3.50 6.02 12.91
N GLU A 16 -4.24 6.50 13.90
CA GLU A 16 -5.29 5.72 14.55
C GLU A 16 -6.62 5.95 13.81
N ALA A 17 -6.78 5.28 12.68
CA ALA A 17 -8.11 4.81 12.34
C ALA A 17 -8.30 3.48 13.09
N VAL A 18 -8.67 3.53 14.37
CA VAL A 18 -9.18 2.35 15.08
C VAL A 18 -10.66 2.23 14.69
N PRO A 19 -11.03 1.37 13.71
CA PRO A 19 -12.44 1.14 13.42
C PRO A 19 -13.09 0.55 14.67
N GLN A 20 -14.19 1.17 15.13
CA GLN A 20 -14.95 0.67 16.26
C GLN A 20 -15.28 -0.83 16.05
N PRO A 21 -15.18 -1.68 17.10
CA PRO A 21 -15.37 -3.12 16.98
C PRO A 21 -16.80 -3.42 16.54
N ARG A 22 -16.99 -3.63 15.24
CA ARG A 22 -18.27 -4.07 14.67
C ARG A 22 -18.36 -5.56 14.84
N LYS A 23 -19.05 -5.98 15.92
CA LYS A 23 -19.40 -7.38 16.13
C LYS A 23 -20.17 -7.91 14.92
N LEU A 24 -19.88 -9.15 14.54
CA LEU A 24 -20.59 -9.86 13.48
C LEU A 24 -22.10 -9.84 13.77
N LYS A 25 -22.91 -9.36 12.81
CA LYS A 25 -24.37 -9.20 12.97
C LYS A 25 -25.15 -10.49 12.68
N LYS A 26 -24.53 -11.42 11.97
CA LYS A 26 -25.08 -12.73 11.55
C LYS A 26 -24.23 -13.85 12.18
N PRO A 27 -24.75 -15.08 12.32
CA PRO A 27 -23.98 -16.21 12.81
C PRO A 27 -22.81 -16.54 11.88
N VAL A 28 -21.74 -17.10 12.45
CA VAL A 28 -20.46 -17.30 11.76
C VAL A 28 -20.59 -18.29 10.60
N GLU A 29 -21.44 -19.31 10.74
CA GLU A 29 -21.66 -20.33 9.70
C GLU A 29 -22.30 -19.73 8.45
N GLU A 30 -23.27 -18.83 8.60
CA GLU A 30 -23.92 -18.14 7.48
C GLU A 30 -22.94 -17.19 6.79
N ILE A 31 -22.18 -16.41 7.56
CA ILE A 31 -21.16 -15.48 7.02
C ILE A 31 -20.08 -16.27 6.28
N ARG A 32 -19.67 -17.43 6.80
CA ARG A 32 -18.69 -18.28 6.12
C ARG A 32 -19.19 -18.74 4.76
N ALA A 33 -20.44 -19.19 4.67
CA ALA A 33 -21.05 -19.61 3.40
C ALA A 33 -21.19 -18.43 2.42
N GLU A 34 -21.58 -17.26 2.92
CA GLU A 34 -21.69 -16.02 2.13
C GLU A 34 -20.33 -15.60 1.56
N LEU A 35 -19.29 -15.51 2.40
CA LEU A 35 -17.94 -15.15 1.97
C LEU A 35 -17.30 -16.20 1.05
N MET A 36 -17.61 -17.48 1.23
CA MET A 36 -17.15 -18.53 0.31
C MET A 36 -17.82 -18.47 -1.06
N ALA A 37 -19.01 -17.90 -1.17
CA ALA A 37 -19.71 -17.72 -2.44
C ALA A 37 -19.26 -16.44 -3.16
N ASP A 38 -18.84 -15.43 -2.41
CA ASP A 38 -18.49 -14.09 -2.90
C ASP A 38 -17.36 -14.11 -3.96
N PRO A 39 -17.58 -13.52 -5.15
CA PRO A 39 -16.56 -13.46 -6.20
C PRO A 39 -15.35 -12.59 -5.84
N ASP A 40 -15.54 -11.49 -5.10
CA ASP A 40 -14.44 -10.60 -4.72
C ASP A 40 -13.49 -11.29 -3.74
N VAL A 41 -14.04 -12.02 -2.77
CA VAL A 41 -13.26 -12.82 -1.80
C VAL A 41 -12.43 -13.90 -2.51
N LYS A 42 -12.99 -14.53 -3.56
CA LYS A 42 -12.27 -15.51 -4.37
C LYS A 42 -11.13 -14.89 -5.16
N GLU A 43 -11.36 -13.74 -5.80
CA GLU A 43 -10.30 -13.03 -6.51
C GLU A 43 -9.21 -12.54 -5.57
N GLN A 44 -9.56 -12.05 -4.39
CA GLN A 44 -8.60 -11.64 -3.36
C GLN A 44 -7.73 -12.82 -2.90
N ALA A 45 -8.35 -13.97 -2.60
CA ALA A 45 -7.62 -15.18 -2.24
C ALA A 45 -6.67 -15.62 -3.37
N ARG A 46 -7.11 -15.54 -4.64
CA ARG A 46 -6.31 -15.85 -5.83
C ARG A 46 -5.11 -14.91 -5.97
N MET A 47 -5.30 -13.60 -5.79
CA MET A 47 -4.22 -12.61 -5.85
C MET A 47 -3.18 -12.82 -4.75
N LEU A 48 -3.63 -13.19 -3.55
CA LEU A 48 -2.78 -13.48 -2.39
C LEU A 48 -2.17 -14.89 -2.43
N GLN A 49 -2.52 -15.70 -3.43
CA GLN A 49 -2.08 -17.10 -3.58
C GLN A 49 -2.33 -17.95 -2.32
N ILE A 50 -3.48 -17.74 -1.68
CA ILE A 50 -3.94 -18.50 -0.51
C ILE A 50 -5.25 -19.22 -0.84
N ASP A 51 -5.54 -20.30 -0.12
CA ASP A 51 -6.83 -20.97 -0.25
C ASP A 51 -7.99 -20.06 0.19
N VAL A 52 -9.12 -20.15 -0.52
CA VAL A 52 -10.30 -19.33 -0.22
C VAL A 52 -10.83 -19.62 1.19
N ALA A 53 -10.82 -20.87 1.63
CA ALA A 53 -11.28 -21.25 2.96
C ALA A 53 -10.38 -20.64 4.05
N ASP A 54 -9.06 -20.66 3.85
CA ASP A 54 -8.09 -20.08 4.76
C ASP A 54 -8.22 -18.55 4.81
N TYR A 55 -8.46 -17.91 3.66
CA TYR A 55 -8.70 -16.47 3.60
C TYR A 55 -9.98 -16.06 4.35
N VAL A 56 -11.08 -16.78 4.13
CA VAL A 56 -12.35 -16.54 4.84
C VAL A 56 -12.19 -16.72 6.35
N ALA A 57 -11.43 -17.73 6.79
CA ALA A 57 -11.14 -17.93 8.21
C ALA A 57 -10.41 -16.73 8.81
N LYS A 58 -9.45 -16.14 8.09
CA LYS A 58 -8.75 -14.92 8.54
C LYS A 58 -9.69 -13.72 8.61
N ILE A 59 -10.54 -13.50 7.61
CA ILE A 59 -11.52 -12.40 7.61
C ILE A 59 -12.42 -12.49 8.86
N ILE A 60 -12.91 -13.70 9.15
CA ILE A 60 -13.77 -13.94 10.32
C ILE A 60 -13.00 -13.71 11.62
N ASP A 61 -11.75 -14.18 11.75
CA ASP A 61 -10.93 -13.96 12.94
C ASP A 61 -10.68 -12.47 13.19
N TYR A 62 -10.33 -11.69 12.16
CA TYR A 62 -10.15 -10.25 12.28
C TYR A 62 -11.44 -9.52 12.63
N ALA A 63 -12.58 -9.94 12.08
CA ALA A 63 -13.88 -9.34 12.38
C ALA A 63 -14.32 -9.62 13.83
N GLN A 64 -13.99 -10.79 14.38
CA GLN A 64 -14.27 -11.12 15.78
C GLN A 64 -13.29 -10.47 16.76
N HIS A 65 -12.06 -10.23 16.31
CA HIS A 65 -10.97 -9.73 17.13
C HIS A 65 -10.24 -8.54 16.47
N PRO A 66 -10.92 -7.39 16.33
CA PRO A 66 -10.37 -6.23 15.61
C PRO A 66 -9.16 -5.60 16.31
N GLU A 67 -8.97 -5.88 17.61
CA GLU A 67 -7.84 -5.41 18.40
C GLU A 67 -6.60 -6.32 18.30
N LYS A 68 -6.71 -7.49 17.66
CA LYS A 68 -5.54 -8.36 17.46
C LYS A 68 -4.57 -7.68 16.50
N PRO A 69 -3.29 -7.51 16.89
CA PRO A 69 -2.30 -6.98 15.99
C PRO A 69 -2.10 -7.92 14.79
N PRO A 70 -1.68 -7.40 13.62
CA PRO A 70 -1.30 -8.23 12.49
C PRO A 70 -0.21 -9.23 12.91
N GLN A 71 -0.46 -10.52 12.71
CA GLN A 71 0.53 -11.56 13.00
C GLN A 71 1.54 -11.62 11.86
N LEU A 72 2.79 -11.25 12.14
CA LEU A 72 3.89 -11.40 11.21
C LEU A 72 4.50 -12.80 11.41
N THR A 73 4.59 -13.58 10.34
CA THR A 73 5.31 -14.85 10.34
C THR A 73 6.69 -14.64 9.74
N ILE A 74 7.73 -14.85 10.56
CA ILE A 74 9.11 -14.87 10.08
C ILE A 74 9.41 -16.30 9.67
N THR A 75 9.59 -16.54 8.38
CA THR A 75 9.97 -17.85 7.83
C THR A 75 11.47 -17.84 7.54
N PRO A 76 12.25 -18.80 8.06
CA PRO A 76 13.68 -18.88 7.75
C PRO A 76 13.90 -19.27 6.29
N ASP A 77 15.05 -18.84 5.73
CA ASP A 77 15.41 -19.06 4.32
C ASP A 77 15.32 -20.54 3.91
N GLU A 78 15.75 -21.48 4.76
CA GLU A 78 15.68 -22.93 4.50
C GLU A 78 14.24 -23.41 4.23
N GLU A 79 13.29 -23.01 5.09
CA GLU A 79 11.87 -23.38 4.94
C GLU A 79 11.24 -22.67 3.74
N LEU A 80 11.67 -21.44 3.48
CA LEU A 80 11.16 -20.65 2.39
C LEU A 80 11.64 -21.19 1.04
N LYS A 81 12.89 -21.68 0.97
CA LYS A 81 13.48 -22.32 -0.20
C LYS A 81 12.92 -23.74 -0.42
N ALA A 82 12.55 -24.45 0.64
CA ALA A 82 11.84 -25.73 0.52
C ALA A 82 10.45 -25.55 -0.12
N LYS A 83 9.73 -24.47 0.19
CA LYS A 83 8.42 -24.15 -0.39
C LYS A 83 8.54 -23.48 -1.77
N TYR A 84 9.53 -22.62 -1.92
CA TYR A 84 9.77 -21.78 -3.09
C TYR A 84 11.24 -21.87 -3.51
N PRO A 85 11.63 -22.90 -4.26
CA PRO A 85 13.04 -23.20 -4.58
C PRO A 85 13.74 -22.10 -5.39
N GLY A 86 12.98 -21.18 -6.00
CA GLY A 86 13.52 -20.02 -6.71
C GLY A 86 13.77 -18.79 -5.83
N THR A 87 13.48 -18.84 -4.53
CA THR A 87 13.70 -17.68 -3.66
C THR A 87 15.17 -17.55 -3.30
N PRO A 88 15.81 -16.40 -3.58
CA PRO A 88 17.20 -16.21 -3.21
C PRO A 88 17.34 -16.04 -1.69
N THR A 89 18.38 -16.64 -1.12
CA THR A 89 18.76 -16.40 0.28
C THR A 89 19.46 -15.06 0.43
N VAL A 90 19.61 -14.60 1.68
CA VAL A 90 20.35 -13.36 1.98
C VAL A 90 21.79 -13.42 1.44
N GLU A 91 22.47 -14.57 1.57
CA GLU A 91 23.85 -14.76 1.10
C GLU A 91 23.94 -14.73 -0.44
N GLU A 92 22.96 -15.31 -1.13
CA GLU A 92 22.89 -15.31 -2.59
C GLU A 92 22.63 -13.88 -3.12
N LEU A 93 21.73 -13.13 -2.46
CA LEU A 93 21.48 -11.72 -2.76
C LEU A 93 22.72 -10.86 -2.53
N GLN A 94 23.43 -11.07 -1.42
CA GLN A 94 24.66 -10.35 -1.11
C GLN A 94 25.72 -10.58 -2.19
N THR A 95 25.91 -11.83 -2.60
CA THR A 95 26.86 -12.21 -3.66
C THR A 95 26.47 -11.56 -4.99
N TYR A 96 25.18 -11.63 -5.36
CA TYR A 96 24.68 -10.99 -6.57
C TYR A 96 24.91 -9.48 -6.57
N LEU A 97 24.62 -8.79 -5.47
CA LEU A 97 24.86 -7.35 -5.32
C LEU A 97 26.35 -7.02 -5.42
N GLN A 98 27.23 -7.86 -4.87
CA GLN A 98 28.67 -7.69 -5.02
C GLN A 98 29.12 -7.86 -6.48
N ASP A 99 28.57 -8.83 -7.20
CA ASP A 99 28.88 -9.03 -8.61
C ASP A 99 28.37 -7.89 -9.51
N VAL A 100 27.30 -7.21 -9.11
CA VAL A 100 26.85 -5.96 -9.73
C VAL A 100 27.86 -4.84 -9.49
N ILE A 101 28.35 -4.68 -8.26
CA ILE A 101 29.36 -3.67 -7.90
C ILE A 101 30.68 -3.93 -8.65
N ASP A 102 31.10 -5.19 -8.74
CA ASP A 102 32.31 -5.62 -9.42
C ASP A 102 32.20 -5.51 -10.96
N GLY A 103 31.01 -5.19 -11.50
CA GLY A 103 30.75 -5.09 -12.93
C GLY A 103 30.69 -6.43 -13.67
N LYS A 104 30.58 -7.55 -12.94
CA LYS A 104 30.41 -8.89 -13.52
C LYS A 104 28.97 -9.10 -14.01
N VAL A 105 27.99 -8.46 -13.35
CA VAL A 105 26.60 -8.43 -13.79
C VAL A 105 26.33 -7.14 -14.55
N MET A 106 26.08 -7.26 -15.86
CA MET A 106 25.72 -6.12 -16.70
C MET A 106 24.24 -5.75 -16.48
N LEU A 107 24.00 -4.64 -15.79
CA LEU A 107 22.66 -4.07 -15.66
C LEU A 107 22.20 -3.50 -17.00
N ASN A 108 20.97 -3.82 -17.42
CA ASN A 108 20.40 -3.21 -18.62
C ASN A 108 20.15 -1.72 -18.38
N ARG A 109 20.14 -0.88 -19.43
CA ARG A 109 19.89 0.57 -19.33
C ARG A 109 18.57 0.88 -18.59
N ALA A 110 17.56 0.02 -18.72
CA ALA A 110 16.30 0.14 -18.00
C ALA A 110 16.43 -0.04 -16.47
N GLN A 111 17.43 -0.80 -16.00
CA GLN A 111 17.70 -1.04 -14.58
C GLN A 111 18.66 0.01 -13.99
N GLN A 112 19.46 0.68 -14.84
CA GLN A 112 20.35 1.77 -14.45
C GLN A 112 19.59 3.10 -14.24
N LEU A 113 18.45 3.26 -14.91
CA LEU A 113 17.59 4.42 -14.71
C LEU A 113 16.75 4.18 -13.47
N ASP A 114 17.31 4.52 -12.32
CA ASP A 114 16.48 4.71 -11.14
C ASP A 114 15.50 5.85 -11.46
N GLY A 115 14.23 5.52 -11.62
CA GLY A 115 13.21 6.51 -11.93
C GLY A 115 13.11 7.60 -10.85
N PHE A 116 13.74 7.43 -9.68
CA PHE A 116 13.81 8.45 -8.64
C PHE A 116 14.68 9.66 -9.02
N GLU A 117 15.58 9.55 -10.00
CA GLU A 117 16.42 10.67 -10.46
C GLU A 117 15.80 11.52 -11.58
N LYS A 118 14.70 11.07 -12.20
CA LYS A 118 14.03 11.86 -13.24
C LYS A 118 12.82 12.60 -12.70
N ASP A 119 12.75 13.86 -13.15
CA ASP A 119 11.66 14.81 -13.01
C ASP A 119 10.32 14.11 -12.68
N PRO A 120 9.74 14.31 -11.49
CA PRO A 120 8.51 13.63 -11.07
C PRO A 120 7.39 13.78 -12.10
N ASP A 121 7.40 14.89 -12.85
CA ASP A 121 6.49 15.16 -13.95
C ASP A 121 6.57 14.15 -15.10
N ALA A 122 7.75 13.58 -15.39
CA ALA A 122 7.93 12.63 -16.48
C ALA A 122 7.28 11.26 -16.17
N ARG A 123 7.31 10.84 -14.90
CA ARG A 123 6.58 9.66 -14.41
C ARG A 123 5.08 9.89 -14.49
N PHE A 124 4.60 11.05 -14.02
CA PHE A 124 3.17 11.37 -14.09
C PHE A 124 2.67 11.46 -15.54
N LYS A 125 3.42 12.11 -16.44
CA LYS A 125 3.05 12.23 -17.86
C LYS A 125 3.08 10.90 -18.61
N SER A 126 4.02 10.00 -18.30
CA SER A 126 4.04 8.66 -18.92
C SER A 126 2.91 7.75 -18.39
N ALA A 127 2.55 7.85 -17.12
CA ALA A 127 1.40 7.15 -16.54
C ALA A 127 0.07 7.66 -17.13
N LEU A 128 -0.11 8.99 -17.25
CA LEU A 128 -1.29 9.61 -17.86
C LEU A 128 -1.38 9.36 -19.38
N ALA A 129 -0.25 9.23 -20.08
CA ALA A 129 -0.23 8.87 -21.50
C ALA A 129 -0.59 7.39 -21.74
N SER A 130 -0.40 6.53 -20.74
CA SER A 130 -0.77 5.10 -20.81
C SER A 130 -2.27 4.86 -20.53
N ASP A 131 -3.00 5.90 -20.10
CA ASP A 131 -4.40 5.82 -19.66
C ASP A 131 -5.44 5.79 -20.80
N GLN A 132 -5.02 5.79 -22.07
CA GLN A 132 -5.94 5.51 -23.19
C GLN A 132 -6.41 4.04 -23.22
N ALA A 133 -5.87 3.15 -22.38
CA ALA A 133 -6.17 1.72 -22.42
C ALA A 133 -7.16 1.20 -21.36
N HIS A 134 -7.66 2.01 -20.42
CA HIS A 134 -8.61 1.52 -19.39
C HIS A 134 -9.96 2.23 -19.46
N LYS A 135 -10.69 2.01 -20.56
CA LYS A 135 -12.14 2.24 -20.60
C LYS A 135 -12.83 1.22 -19.69
N GLY A 136 -13.06 1.57 -18.42
CA GLY A 136 -13.79 0.68 -17.52
C GLY A 136 -14.18 1.20 -16.13
N ALA A 137 -13.77 2.39 -15.70
CA ALA A 137 -14.17 2.93 -14.39
C ALA A 137 -15.22 4.04 -14.55
N PRO A 138 -16.36 4.01 -13.82
CA PRO A 138 -17.38 5.04 -13.93
C PRO A 138 -16.90 6.37 -13.30
N GLU A 139 -16.77 7.39 -14.15
CA GLU A 139 -16.51 8.77 -13.76
C GLU A 139 -17.70 9.37 -13.02
N THR A 140 -17.72 9.33 -11.69
CA THR A 140 -18.37 10.37 -10.90
C THR A 140 -17.62 10.60 -9.58
N ARG A 141 -16.56 11.41 -9.63
CA ARG A 141 -16.17 12.24 -8.47
C ARG A 141 -16.13 13.70 -8.93
N LYS A 142 -17.22 14.44 -8.65
CA LYS A 142 -17.19 15.90 -8.64
C LYS A 142 -16.39 16.35 -7.41
N GLY A 143 -15.09 16.56 -7.61
CA GLY A 143 -14.23 17.32 -6.72
C GLY A 143 -13.62 18.49 -7.50
N PRO A 144 -13.38 19.65 -6.86
CA PRO A 144 -12.88 20.84 -7.55
C PRO A 144 -11.48 20.56 -8.13
N SER A 145 -11.32 20.88 -9.42
CA SER A 145 -10.07 20.74 -10.14
C SER A 145 -9.04 21.76 -9.62
N PRO A 146 -7.73 21.43 -9.64
CA PRO A 146 -6.65 22.28 -9.13
C PRO A 146 -6.42 23.57 -9.96
N THR A 147 -7.23 23.82 -10.99
CA THR A 147 -7.11 24.98 -11.88
C THR A 147 -7.77 26.24 -11.31
N ASP A 148 -8.67 26.13 -10.31
CA ASP A 148 -9.38 27.28 -9.75
C ASP A 148 -8.62 28.05 -8.65
N LEU A 149 -7.47 27.54 -8.18
CA LEU A 149 -6.73 28.15 -7.05
C LEU A 149 -5.69 29.22 -7.44
N GLN A 150 -5.53 29.53 -8.73
CA GLN A 150 -4.45 30.42 -9.21
C GLN A 150 -4.89 31.77 -9.77
N ALA A 151 -6.19 32.12 -9.71
CA ALA A 151 -6.69 33.36 -10.29
C ALA A 151 -6.77 34.56 -9.33
N ASP A 152 -6.65 34.37 -8.00
CA ASP A 152 -7.00 35.44 -7.02
C ASP A 152 -5.82 36.27 -6.49
N GLN A 153 -4.67 36.27 -7.17
CA GLN A 153 -3.55 37.16 -6.83
C GLN A 153 -3.09 37.96 -8.04
N LYS A 154 -3.82 39.01 -8.40
CA LYS A 154 -3.31 40.29 -8.98
C LYS A 154 -4.47 41.19 -9.44
N LYS A 155 -4.92 42.11 -8.58
CA LYS A 155 -5.08 43.56 -8.85
C LYS A 155 -6.08 44.22 -7.89
N SER A 156 -5.57 45.17 -7.12
CA SER A 156 -6.26 46.42 -6.72
C SER A 156 -5.30 47.58 -7.05
N PRO A 157 -5.69 48.88 -7.09
CA PRO A 157 -6.99 49.60 -7.20
C PRO A 157 -6.91 50.63 -8.40
N PRO A 158 -7.58 51.81 -8.54
CA PRO A 158 -8.48 52.56 -7.63
C PRO A 158 -9.68 53.38 -8.21
N LYS A 159 -10.38 54.04 -7.26
CA LYS A 159 -11.12 55.34 -7.30
C LYS A 159 -12.59 55.39 -7.80
N GLY A 160 -13.45 55.82 -6.87
CA GLY A 160 -14.08 57.15 -6.91
C GLY A 160 -15.46 57.24 -7.56
N SER A 161 -16.49 57.49 -6.74
CA SER A 161 -17.41 58.64 -6.80
C SER A 161 -18.34 58.64 -5.60
#